data_AF-A0AAV0WN83-F1
#
_entry.id   AF-A0AAV0WN83-F1
#
_cell.length_a   1.000
_cell.length_b   1.000
_cell.length_c   1.000
_cell.angle_alpha   90.00
_cell.angle_beta   90.00
_cell.angle_gamma   90.00
#
_symmetry.space_group_name_H-M   'P 1'
#
loop_
_entity.id
_entity.type
_entity.pdbx_description
1 polymer ?
#
loop_
_entity_poly.entity_id
_entity_poly.type
_entity_poly.pdbx_seq_one_letter_code
_entity_poly.pdbx_strand_id
1 'polypeptide(L)'
;MAFRSITDKLYELHNGNFLRLIELITKLDPVLKDHISMSAPTVEGTKRKKNHLSHTIQDELITKMAEKVKFEIVSKIKKAKYYSILLDCTPNHQEQLSVVLRFVITEAEIIEIEERFICFEIVDDIQAKVYLIK
;
A
#
# COMPACT_ATOMS: atom_id res chain seq x y z
N MET A 1 2.19 7.45 8.81
CA MET A 1 2.38 6.85 7.46
C MET A 1 2.05 7.92 6.41
N ALA A 2 2.44 7.80 5.14
CA ALA A 2 2.08 8.83 4.16
C ALA A 2 0.59 8.77 3.76
N PHE A 3 0.02 7.56 3.71
CA PHE A 3 -1.39 7.33 3.33
C PHE A 3 -2.37 7.77 4.42
N ARG A 4 -2.09 7.38 5.68
CA ARG A 4 -2.86 7.76 6.88
C ARG A 4 -2.17 8.91 7.59
N SER A 5 -2.92 9.91 8.01
CA SER A 5 -2.38 10.92 8.90
C SER A 5 -2.78 10.73 10.36
N ILE A 6 -2.35 11.66 11.20
CA ILE A 6 -2.67 11.74 12.63
C ILE A 6 -4.13 12.19 12.84
N THR A 7 -4.76 12.79 11.84
CA THR A 7 -6.15 13.27 11.88
C THR A 7 -7.00 12.63 10.78
N ASP A 8 -8.25 12.35 11.16
CA ASP A 8 -9.34 11.81 10.33
C ASP A 8 -10.27 12.92 9.77
N LYS A 9 -9.86 14.18 9.85
CA LYS A 9 -10.69 15.31 9.44
C LYS A 9 -10.29 15.84 8.07
N LEU A 10 -11.30 16.09 7.24
CA LEU A 10 -11.12 16.79 5.98
C LEU A 10 -10.73 18.26 6.24
N TYR A 11 -9.94 18.80 5.32
CA TYR A 11 -9.44 20.17 5.25
C TYR A 11 -8.44 20.56 6.35
N GLU A 12 -7.95 19.61 7.14
CA GLU A 12 -6.84 19.85 8.07
C GLU A 12 -5.48 19.70 7.36
N LEU A 13 -4.50 20.50 7.79
CA LEU A 13 -3.18 20.57 7.14
C LEU A 13 -2.51 19.20 7.01
N HIS A 14 -2.64 18.38 8.05
CA HIS A 14 -2.02 17.07 8.17
C HIS A 14 -3.07 15.96 8.12
N ASN A 15 -3.87 15.83 7.07
CA ASN A 15 -4.87 14.76 6.94
C ASN A 15 -4.47 13.61 5.99
N GLY A 16 -3.26 13.65 5.46
CA GLY A 16 -2.62 12.50 4.79
C GLY A 16 -3.11 12.29 3.36
N ASN A 17 -2.41 11.45 2.61
CA ASN A 17 -2.64 11.35 1.16
C ASN A 17 -4.06 10.88 0.81
N PHE A 18 -4.68 10.02 1.64
CA PHE A 18 -6.04 9.55 1.39
C PHE A 18 -7.07 10.68 1.44
N LEU A 19 -7.12 11.43 2.54
CA LEU A 19 -8.09 12.52 2.69
C LEU A 19 -7.79 13.67 1.74
N ARG A 20 -6.52 13.96 1.45
CA ARG A 20 -6.12 14.92 0.40
C ARG A 20 -6.61 14.52 -0.99
N LEU A 21 -6.53 13.23 -1.34
CA LEU A 21 -7.05 12.73 -2.61
C LEU A 21 -8.57 12.89 -2.68
N ILE A 22 -9.27 12.55 -1.59
CA ILE A 22 -10.72 12.74 -1.49
C ILE A 22 -11.10 14.23 -1.67
N GLU A 23 -10.39 15.15 -1.01
CA GLU A 23 -10.56 16.61 -1.21
C GLU A 23 -10.32 17.08 -2.65
N LEU A 24 -9.42 16.41 -3.37
CA LEU A 24 -9.17 16.73 -4.77
C LEU A 24 -10.31 16.26 -5.65
N ILE A 25 -10.79 15.03 -5.43
CA ILE A 25 -11.88 14.44 -6.22
C ILE A 25 -13.19 15.21 -5.97
N THR A 26 -13.48 15.67 -4.75
CA THR A 26 -14.69 16.47 -4.45
C THR A 26 -14.73 17.82 -5.18
N LYS A 27 -13.60 18.34 -5.65
CA LYS A 27 -13.59 19.54 -6.51
C LYS A 27 -14.09 19.25 -7.91
N LEU A 28 -13.99 18.00 -8.36
CA LEU A 28 -14.32 17.56 -9.71
C LEU A 28 -15.67 16.81 -9.76
N ASP A 29 -16.07 16.19 -8.65
CA ASP A 29 -17.29 15.38 -8.54
C ASP A 29 -18.30 16.03 -7.56
N PRO A 30 -19.38 16.67 -8.06
CA PRO A 30 -20.40 17.27 -7.21
C PRO A 30 -21.17 16.24 -6.38
N VAL A 31 -21.32 15.00 -6.86
CA VAL A 31 -22.02 13.94 -6.10
C VAL A 31 -21.21 13.55 -4.88
N LEU A 32 -19.89 13.37 -5.04
CA LEU A 32 -19.00 13.07 -3.93
C LEU A 32 -18.94 14.23 -2.92
N LYS A 33 -18.94 15.48 -3.42
CA LYS A 33 -18.98 16.69 -2.59
C LYS A 33 -20.24 16.75 -1.73
N ASP A 34 -21.40 16.46 -2.32
CA ASP A 34 -22.68 16.44 -1.59
C ASP A 34 -22.71 15.30 -0.57
N HIS A 35 -22.25 14.10 -0.95
CA HIS A 35 -22.14 12.97 -0.03
C HIS A 35 -21.27 13.29 1.21
N ILE A 36 -20.13 13.95 0.99
CA ILE A 36 -19.23 14.34 2.08
C ILE A 36 -19.82 15.45 2.94
N SER A 37 -20.43 16.48 2.33
CA SER A 37 -21.03 17.60 3.07
C SER A 37 -22.23 17.15 3.92
N MET A 38 -23.02 16.18 3.44
CA MET A 38 -24.13 15.56 4.19
C MET A 38 -23.67 14.64 5.34
N SER A 39 -22.41 14.22 5.33
CA SER A 39 -21.80 13.36 6.36
C SER A 39 -21.05 14.14 7.45
N ALA A 40 -20.76 15.42 7.21
CA ALA A 40 -20.22 16.33 8.21
C ALA A 40 -21.28 16.63 9.29
N PRO A 41 -20.88 16.74 10.57
CA PRO A 41 -21.83 17.05 11.64
C PRO A 41 -22.44 18.43 11.42
N THR A 42 -23.77 18.48 11.29
CA THR A 42 -24.54 19.71 11.10
C THR A 42 -24.77 20.48 12.40
N VAL A 43 -24.63 19.82 13.57
CA VAL A 43 -24.81 20.42 14.91
C VAL A 43 -23.89 19.71 15.91
N GLU A 44 -23.31 20.44 16.86
CA GLU A 44 -22.60 19.83 18.01
C GLU A 44 -23.51 18.81 18.69
N GLY A 45 -23.09 17.53 18.70
CA GLY A 45 -23.82 16.45 19.36
C GLY A 45 -24.65 15.53 18.47
N THR A 46 -24.78 15.78 17.15
CA THR A 46 -25.37 14.77 16.25
C THR A 46 -24.35 13.68 15.91
N LYS A 47 -24.72 12.41 16.07
CA LYS A 47 -23.89 11.26 15.68
C LYS A 47 -23.46 11.44 14.23
N ARG A 48 -22.14 11.43 13.96
CA ARG A 48 -21.60 11.37 12.59
C ARG A 48 -22.32 10.25 11.85
N LYS A 49 -22.97 10.55 10.73
CA LYS A 49 -23.42 9.51 9.79
C LYS A 49 -22.17 8.68 9.42
N LYS A 50 -22.32 7.36 9.27
CA LYS A 50 -21.19 6.46 8.91
C LYS A 50 -20.47 7.05 7.69
N ASN A 51 -19.26 7.56 7.89
CA ASN A 51 -18.44 8.05 6.79
C ASN A 51 -17.37 6.99 6.48
N HIS A 52 -17.17 6.69 5.20
CA HIS A 52 -16.17 5.72 4.73
C HIS A 52 -14.75 6.29 4.74
N LEU A 53 -14.50 7.25 5.64
CA LEU A 53 -13.25 8.02 5.71
C LEU A 53 -12.40 7.68 6.93
N SER A 54 -12.91 6.84 7.85
CA SER A 54 -12.19 6.45 9.05
C SER A 54 -10.89 5.73 8.73
N HIS A 55 -9.94 5.79 9.67
CA HIS A 55 -8.73 4.97 9.59
C HIS A 55 -9.04 3.49 9.31
N THR A 56 -10.05 2.87 9.94
CA THR A 56 -10.41 1.46 9.67
C THR A 56 -10.67 1.16 8.19
N ILE A 57 -11.38 2.04 7.48
CA ILE A 57 -11.64 1.86 6.05
C ILE A 57 -10.37 2.11 5.23
N GLN A 58 -9.54 3.07 5.62
CA GLN A 58 -8.24 3.30 4.98
C GLN A 58 -7.32 2.06 5.12
N ASP A 59 -7.33 1.43 6.29
CA ASP A 59 -6.56 0.22 6.60
C ASP A 59 -7.00 -0.96 5.76
N GLU A 60 -8.32 -1.16 5.65
CA GLU A 60 -8.91 -2.20 4.81
C GLU A 60 -8.55 -1.99 3.34
N LEU A 61 -8.66 -0.74 2.84
CA LEU A 61 -8.29 -0.40 1.48
C LEU A 61 -6.81 -0.67 1.20
N ILE A 62 -5.91 -0.22 2.09
CA ILE A 62 -4.47 -0.51 1.98
C ILE A 62 -4.23 -2.01 1.92
N THR A 63 -4.87 -2.77 2.82
CA THR A 63 -4.71 -4.22 2.89
C THR A 63 -5.17 -4.89 1.60
N LYS A 64 -6.34 -4.53 1.09
CA LYS A 64 -6.88 -5.08 -0.16
C LYS A 64 -6.03 -4.74 -1.38
N MET A 65 -5.53 -3.51 -1.47
CA MET A 65 -4.62 -3.11 -2.53
C MET A 65 -3.29 -3.87 -2.44
N ALA A 66 -2.73 -4.02 -1.24
CA ALA A 66 -1.50 -4.78 -1.02
C ALA A 66 -1.67 -6.26 -1.38
N GLU A 67 -2.78 -6.89 -0.97
CA GLU A 67 -3.14 -8.26 -1.36
C GLU A 67 -3.20 -8.42 -2.88
N LYS A 68 -3.87 -7.50 -3.58
CA LYS A 68 -3.99 -7.53 -5.03
C LYS A 68 -2.63 -7.36 -5.72
N VAL A 69 -1.82 -6.40 -5.30
CA VAL A 69 -0.46 -6.19 -5.85
C VAL A 69 0.41 -7.42 -5.63
N LYS A 70 0.42 -7.99 -4.42
CA LYS A 70 1.16 -9.22 -4.12
C LYS A 70 0.68 -10.39 -4.98
N PHE A 71 -0.63 -10.55 -5.15
CA PHE A 71 -1.20 -11.59 -6.00
C PHE A 71 -0.74 -11.47 -7.45
N GLU A 72 -0.71 -10.26 -8.03
CA GLU A 72 -0.23 -10.04 -9.40
C GLU A 72 1.26 -10.35 -9.54
N ILE A 73 2.09 -9.91 -8.59
CA ILE A 73 3.53 -10.21 -8.58
C ILE A 73 3.75 -11.72 -8.52
N VAL A 74 3.10 -12.43 -7.60
CA VAL A 74 3.22 -13.89 -7.47
C VAL A 74 2.72 -14.60 -8.73
N SER A 75 1.65 -14.11 -9.35
CA SER A 75 1.11 -14.67 -10.59
C SER A 75 2.08 -14.52 -11.77
N LYS A 76 2.79 -13.38 -11.87
CA LYS A 76 3.86 -13.19 -12.86
C LYS A 76 5.02 -14.15 -12.63
N ILE A 77 5.49 -14.28 -11.38
CA ILE A 77 6.62 -15.14 -11.03
C ILE A 77 6.31 -16.62 -11.29
N LYS A 78 5.10 -17.09 -10.99
CA LYS A 78 4.68 -18.46 -11.28
C LYS A 78 4.72 -18.81 -12.77
N LYS A 79 4.66 -17.81 -13.66
CA LYS A 79 4.80 -17.98 -15.12
C LYS A 79 6.23 -17.77 -15.60
N ALA A 80 7.07 -17.11 -14.81
CA ALA A 80 8.45 -16.82 -15.17
C ALA A 80 9.29 -18.10 -15.16
N LYS A 81 10.11 -18.28 -16.19
CA LYS A 81 11.05 -19.41 -16.26
C LYS A 81 12.21 -19.27 -15.28
N TYR A 82 12.60 -18.04 -14.97
CA TYR A 82 13.72 -17.71 -14.11
C TYR A 82 13.30 -16.63 -13.11
N TYR A 83 13.60 -16.86 -11.83
CA TYR A 83 13.41 -15.90 -10.76
C TYR A 83 14.47 -16.07 -9.68
N SER A 84 14.70 -15.02 -8.89
CA SER A 84 15.57 -15.04 -7.72
C SER A 84 14.97 -14.21 -6.60
N ILE A 85 15.31 -14.56 -5.36
CA ILE A 85 14.92 -13.82 -4.17
C ILE A 85 16.16 -13.07 -3.66
N LEU A 86 16.07 -11.75 -3.62
CA LEU A 86 17.08 -10.86 -3.07
C LEU A 86 16.68 -10.54 -1.63
N LEU A 87 17.59 -10.80 -0.70
CA LEU A 87 17.41 -10.58 0.72
C LEU A 87 18.51 -9.62 1.18
N ASP A 88 18.13 -8.47 1.73
CA ASP A 88 19.08 -7.48 2.26
C ASP A 88 18.69 -7.05 3.68
N CYS A 89 19.65 -7.11 4.60
CA CYS A 89 19.47 -6.72 6.00
C CYS A 89 19.91 -5.27 6.17
N THR A 90 18.97 -4.40 6.53
CA THR A 90 19.32 -3.02 6.90
C THR A 90 19.33 -2.91 8.44
N PRO A 91 20.47 -2.56 9.06
CA PRO A 91 20.53 -2.39 10.50
C PRO A 91 19.71 -1.17 10.93
N ASN A 92 18.60 -1.41 11.62
CA ASN A 92 17.80 -0.41 12.31
C ASN A 92 17.72 -0.82 13.80
N HIS A 93 16.90 -0.14 14.62
CA HIS A 93 16.70 -0.48 16.04
C HIS A 93 16.39 -1.98 16.29
N GLN A 94 15.89 -2.70 15.27
CA GLN A 94 15.89 -4.16 15.12
C GLN A 94 16.37 -4.51 13.70
N GLU A 95 16.92 -5.72 13.49
CA GLU A 95 17.29 -6.16 12.14
C GLU A 95 16.04 -6.33 11.27
N GLN A 96 16.01 -5.59 10.15
CA GLN A 96 14.94 -5.64 9.17
C GLN A 96 15.48 -6.28 7.88
N LEU A 97 14.87 -7.39 7.48
CA LEU A 97 15.17 -8.08 6.23
C LEU A 97 14.23 -7.60 5.14
N SER A 98 14.77 -6.92 4.13
CA SER A 98 14.02 -6.60 2.92
C SER A 98 13.95 -7.82 1.99
N VAL A 99 12.76 -8.08 1.46
CA VAL A 99 12.52 -9.17 0.50
C VAL A 99 12.15 -8.56 -0.85
N VAL A 100 12.99 -8.80 -1.85
CA VAL A 100 12.77 -8.34 -3.23
C VAL A 100 12.79 -9.56 -4.16
N LEU A 101 11.81 -9.64 -5.06
CA LEU A 101 11.75 -10.67 -6.10
C LEU A 101 12.24 -10.08 -7.41
N ARG A 102 13.16 -10.80 -8.07
CA ARG A 102 13.65 -10.48 -9.40
C ARG A 102 13.27 -11.62 -10.35
N PHE A 103 12.63 -11.34 -11.47
CA PHE A 103 12.19 -12.38 -12.40
C PHE A 103 12.22 -11.91 -13.85
N VAL A 104 12.33 -12.87 -14.76
CA VAL A 104 12.39 -12.61 -16.19
C VAL A 104 10.98 -12.74 -16.79
N ILE A 105 10.52 -11.69 -17.44
CA ILE A 105 9.31 -11.68 -18.26
C ILE A 105 9.72 -12.00 -19.69
N THR A 106 9.09 -13.02 -20.26
CA THR A 106 9.26 -13.42 -21.65
C THR A 106 7.89 -13.38 -22.33
N GLU A 107 7.55 -12.24 -22.91
CA GLU A 107 6.28 -12.02 -23.61
C GLU A 107 6.55 -11.48 -25.02
N ALA A 108 5.92 -12.06 -26.05
CA ALA A 108 5.99 -11.58 -27.44
C ALA A 108 7.41 -11.21 -27.93
N GLU A 109 8.37 -12.11 -27.70
CA GLU A 109 9.79 -11.95 -28.06
C GLU A 109 10.58 -10.89 -27.27
N ILE A 110 9.94 -10.17 -26.35
CA ILE A 110 10.59 -9.24 -25.43
C ILE A 110 11.06 -10.00 -24.19
N ILE A 111 12.32 -9.78 -23.81
CA ILE A 111 12.91 -10.29 -22.58
C ILE A 111 13.18 -9.09 -21.66
N GLU A 112 12.43 -9.01 -20.58
CA GLU A 112 12.58 -7.96 -19.56
C GLU A 112 12.85 -8.56 -18.19
N ILE A 113 13.62 -7.85 -17.37
CA ILE A 113 13.87 -8.22 -15.97
C ILE A 113 13.09 -7.23 -15.11
N GLU A 114 12.15 -7.75 -14.31
CA GLU A 114 11.45 -6.97 -13.31
C GLU A 114 11.99 -7.26 -11.91
N GLU A 115 12.14 -6.21 -11.11
CA GLU A 115 12.36 -6.29 -9.66
C GLU A 115 11.14 -5.74 -8.92
N ARG A 116 10.70 -6.45 -7.88
CA ARG A 116 9.49 -6.14 -7.10
C ARG A 116 9.76 -6.35 -5.61
N PHE A 117 9.66 -5.28 -4.84
CA PHE A 117 9.67 -5.34 -3.37
C PHE A 117 8.39 -6.02 -2.85
N ILE A 118 8.54 -6.88 -1.84
CA ILE A 118 7.44 -7.67 -1.26
C ILE A 118 7.10 -7.24 0.16
N CYS A 119 8.09 -7.22 1.04
CA CYS A 119 7.93 -6.85 2.43
C CYS A 119 9.28 -6.61 3.12
N PHE A 120 9.20 -6.01 4.31
CA PHE A 120 10.22 -6.13 5.34
C PHE A 120 9.76 -7.17 6.35
N GLU A 121 10.64 -8.08 6.74
CA GLU A 121 10.43 -9.02 7.84
C GLU A 121 11.36 -8.64 8.99
N ILE A 122 10.84 -8.62 10.21
CA ILE A 122 11.66 -8.46 11.40
C ILE A 122 12.32 -9.80 11.66
N VAL A 123 13.64 -9.80 11.78
CA VAL A 123 14.42 -11.00 12.02
C VAL A 123 15.23 -10.82 13.30
N ASP A 124 15.19 -11.83 14.17
CA ASP A 124 15.87 -11.75 15.47
C ASP A 124 17.36 -12.10 15.37
N ASP A 125 17.78 -12.83 14.33
CA ASP A 125 19.16 -13.23 14.05
C ASP A 125 19.25 -13.91 12.67
N ILE A 126 19.95 -13.36 11.65
CA ILE A 126 20.30 -14.17 10.46
C ILE A 126 21.65 -13.81 9.84
N GLN A 127 22.56 -14.80 9.82
CA GLN A 127 23.70 -14.89 8.88
C GLN A 127 23.19 -14.81 7.43
N ALA A 128 23.49 -13.71 6.73
CA ALA A 128 23.09 -13.49 5.35
C ALA A 128 23.42 -14.70 4.44
N LYS A 129 22.37 -15.38 3.96
CA LYS A 129 22.47 -16.40 2.91
C LYS A 129 21.70 -15.90 1.69
N VAL A 130 22.43 -15.65 0.61
CA VAL A 130 21.84 -15.43 -0.71
C VAL A 130 21.35 -16.77 -1.23
N TYR A 131 20.04 -16.98 -1.29
CA TYR A 131 19.46 -18.17 -1.90
C TYR A 131 19.20 -17.92 -3.39
N LEU A 132 20.16 -18.34 -4.23
CA LEU A 132 19.93 -18.57 -5.65
C LEU A 132 19.10 -19.85 -5.80
N ILE A 133 17.82 -19.72 -6.12
CA ILE A 133 17.01 -20.84 -6.62
C ILE A 133 16.93 -20.66 -8.14
N LYS A 134 17.34 -21.71 -8.87
CA LYS A 134 17.45 -21.74 -10.34
C LYS A 134 16.09 -21.65 -11.04
#